data_AF-A0AA48HGC3-F1
#
_entry.id   AF-A0AA48HGC3-F1
#
_cell.length_a   1.000
_cell.length_b   1.000
_cell.length_c   1.000
_cell.angle_alpha   90.00
_cell.angle_beta   90.00
_cell.angle_gamma   90.00
#
_symmetry.space_group_name_H-M   'P 1'
#
loop_
_entity.id
_entity.type
_entity.pdbx_description
1 polymer ?
#
loop_
_entity_poly.entity_id
_entity_poly.type
_entity_poly.pdbx_seq_one_letter_code
_entity_poly.pdbx_strand_id
1 'polypeptide(L)'
;MTRPGLDPALARKIDRLARRAHAFHRFAHHPLCGAYRGEVVALGRWRLCRGCLLGGAGLGAGLVLGGALPPLPLAVPAALAALGAAWAAALARLRPPKLLSRLLPAALAGFTVGAALRPGRVGGFLLAAGVAGILALYLRAYRRRGPHREACAACPERDLGTACSGYRAQVRRERAFSRLASRWIARGGKA
;
A
#
# COMPACT_ATOMS: atom_id res chain seq x y z
N MET A 1 0.35 37.14 -3.87
CA MET A 1 1.58 36.61 -3.22
C MET A 1 1.98 35.31 -3.90
N THR A 2 2.89 35.38 -4.87
CA THR A 2 3.49 34.20 -5.51
C THR A 2 4.47 33.57 -4.53
N ARG A 3 4.28 32.30 -4.17
CA ARG A 3 5.28 31.55 -3.38
C ARG A 3 6.57 31.47 -4.22
N PRO A 4 7.73 31.92 -3.72
CA PRO A 4 8.99 31.72 -4.44
C PRO A 4 9.18 30.22 -4.69
N GLY A 5 9.47 29.86 -5.94
CA GLY A 5 9.71 28.49 -6.33
C GLY A 5 10.94 27.95 -5.60
N LEU A 6 10.83 26.78 -4.98
CA LEU A 6 11.98 26.09 -4.40
C LEU A 6 12.98 25.74 -5.52
N ASP A 7 14.28 25.93 -5.28
CA ASP A 7 15.32 25.42 -6.18
C ASP A 7 15.08 23.92 -6.50
N PRO A 8 15.03 23.52 -7.78
CA PRO A 8 14.82 22.13 -8.18
C PRO A 8 15.83 21.14 -7.58
N ALA A 9 17.09 21.54 -7.36
CA ALA A 9 18.08 20.66 -6.74
C ALA A 9 17.78 20.44 -5.25
N LEU A 10 17.40 21.50 -4.53
CA LEU A 10 16.91 21.43 -3.16
C LEU A 10 15.64 20.57 -3.03
N ALA A 11 14.68 20.75 -3.92
CA ALA A 11 13.44 19.97 -3.96
C ALA A 11 13.75 18.46 -4.12
N ARG A 12 14.60 18.09 -5.08
CA ARG A 12 15.06 16.69 -5.27
C ARG A 12 15.77 16.13 -4.04
N LYS A 13 16.51 16.96 -3.29
CA LYS A 13 17.20 16.55 -2.06
C LYS A 13 16.20 16.28 -0.92
N ILE A 14 15.23 17.17 -0.73
CA ILE A 14 14.14 17.00 0.25
C ILE A 14 13.35 15.73 -0.08
N ASP A 15 12.99 15.52 -1.35
CA ASP A 15 12.26 14.35 -1.81
C ASP A 15 12.99 13.03 -1.54
N ARG A 16 14.30 12.97 -1.80
CA ARG A 16 15.11 11.78 -1.52
C ARG A 16 15.11 11.43 -0.03
N LEU A 17 15.22 12.43 0.84
CA LEU A 17 15.16 12.21 2.27
C LEU A 17 13.76 11.88 2.77
N ALA A 18 12.72 12.52 2.21
CA ALA A 18 11.35 12.19 2.51
C ALA A 18 11.09 10.71 2.19
N ARG A 19 11.50 10.23 1.02
CA ARG A 19 11.37 8.81 0.65
C ARG A 19 12.07 7.88 1.64
N ARG A 20 13.28 8.22 2.10
CA ARG A 20 14.03 7.42 3.09
C ARG A 20 13.38 7.43 4.47
N ALA A 21 12.95 8.60 4.95
CA ALA A 21 12.27 8.75 6.24
C ALA A 21 10.95 7.97 6.28
N HIS A 22 10.18 8.01 5.19
CA HIS A 22 8.90 7.31 5.07
C HIS A 22 9.03 5.84 4.65
N ALA A 23 10.21 5.36 4.22
CA ALA A 23 10.41 3.97 3.82
C ALA A 23 10.07 2.97 4.94
N PHE A 24 10.30 3.34 6.20
CA PHE A 24 9.98 2.52 7.38
C PHE A 24 8.47 2.45 7.68
N HIS A 25 7.69 3.46 7.27
CA HIS A 25 6.24 3.54 7.47
C HIS A 25 5.46 3.05 6.25
N ARG A 26 6.14 2.85 5.12
CA ARG A 26 5.53 2.57 3.80
C ARG A 26 4.66 1.31 3.77
N PHE A 27 4.87 0.39 4.72
CA PHE A 27 4.16 -0.89 4.79
C PHE A 27 3.53 -1.20 6.15
N ALA A 28 3.79 -0.38 7.18
CA ALA A 28 3.18 -0.50 8.51
C ALA A 28 2.25 0.69 8.73
N HIS A 29 1.05 0.61 8.15
CA HIS A 29 0.01 1.64 8.31
C HIS A 29 -0.66 1.64 9.70
N HIS A 30 -0.35 0.64 10.54
CA HIS A 30 -0.87 0.51 11.89
C HIS A 30 0.13 1.03 12.95
N PRO A 31 -0.36 1.53 14.11
CA PRO A 31 0.51 1.90 15.22
C PRO A 31 1.30 0.68 15.71
N LEU A 32 2.53 0.89 16.17
CA LEU A 32 3.39 -0.15 16.73
C LEU A 32 3.18 -0.31 18.25
N CYS A 33 1.93 -0.33 18.70
CA CYS A 33 1.58 -0.57 20.12
C CYS A 33 1.02 -1.99 20.32
N GLY A 34 0.87 -2.39 21.59
CA GLY A 34 0.37 -3.72 21.95
C GLY A 34 -0.98 -4.06 21.32
N ALA A 35 -1.89 -3.08 21.19
CA ALA A 35 -3.21 -3.27 20.58
C ALA A 35 -3.17 -3.73 19.11
N TYR A 36 -2.10 -3.41 18.37
CA TYR A 36 -1.91 -3.79 16.97
C TYR A 36 -0.78 -4.82 16.78
N ARG A 37 -0.29 -5.45 17.85
CA ARG A 37 0.80 -6.44 17.77
C ARG A 37 0.49 -7.59 16.80
N GLY A 38 -0.77 -8.01 16.76
CA GLY A 38 -1.24 -9.08 15.87
C GLY A 38 -1.46 -8.65 14.41
N GLU A 39 -1.29 -7.37 14.10
CA GLU A 39 -1.52 -6.79 12.78
C GLU A 39 -0.25 -6.48 12.01
N VAL A 40 0.89 -6.51 12.68
CA VAL A 40 2.18 -6.17 12.10
C VAL A 40 3.14 -7.34 12.29
N VAL A 41 3.66 -7.84 11.18
CA VAL A 41 4.71 -8.87 11.18
C VAL A 41 6.05 -8.17 11.00
N ALA A 42 7.00 -8.47 11.88
CA ALA A 42 8.38 -8.01 11.77
C ALA A 42 9.20 -9.01 10.94
N LEU A 43 9.86 -8.53 9.89
CA LEU A 43 10.75 -9.30 9.03
C LEU A 43 12.10 -8.57 8.97
N GLY A 44 12.99 -8.89 9.90
CA GLY A 44 14.23 -8.15 10.11
C GLY A 44 13.97 -6.66 10.38
N ARG A 45 14.52 -5.78 9.54
CA ARG A 45 14.30 -4.32 9.64
C ARG A 45 12.94 -3.85 9.11
N TRP A 46 12.17 -4.73 8.48
CA TRP A 46 10.90 -4.41 7.86
C TRP A 46 9.73 -4.71 8.79
N ARG A 47 8.68 -3.90 8.71
CA ARG A 47 7.42 -4.11 9.41
C ARG A 47 6.31 -4.09 8.37
N LEU A 48 5.66 -5.23 8.18
CA LEU A 48 4.58 -5.40 7.20
C LEU A 48 3.26 -5.55 7.90
N CYS A 49 2.25 -4.82 7.43
CA CYS A 49 0.89 -5.06 7.86
C CYS A 49 0.42 -6.45 7.39
N ARG A 50 -0.37 -7.16 8.18
CA ARG A 50 -0.98 -8.46 7.78
C ARG A 50 -1.68 -8.37 6.43
N GLY A 51 -2.41 -7.29 6.18
CA GLY A 51 -3.08 -7.09 4.88
C GLY A 51 -2.11 -6.93 3.71
N CYS A 52 -0.95 -6.31 3.95
CA CYS A 52 0.12 -6.11 2.97
C CYS A 52 0.81 -7.44 2.67
N LEU A 53 1.10 -8.22 3.71
CA LEU A 53 1.67 -9.56 3.61
C LEU A 53 0.73 -10.50 2.83
N LEU A 54 -0.55 -10.54 3.19
CA LEU A 54 -1.56 -11.37 2.51
C LEU A 54 -1.77 -10.93 1.06
N GLY A 55 -1.86 -9.62 0.80
CA GLY A 55 -1.98 -9.11 -0.56
C GLY A 55 -0.77 -9.45 -1.42
N GLY A 56 0.45 -9.28 -0.88
CA GLY A 56 1.69 -9.63 -1.59
C GLY A 56 1.83 -11.13 -1.84
N ALA A 57 1.55 -11.97 -0.82
CA ALA A 57 1.57 -13.41 -0.94
C ALA A 57 0.56 -13.92 -1.97
N GLY A 58 -0.67 -13.39 -1.94
CA GLY A 58 -1.69 -13.71 -2.93
C GLY A 58 -1.25 -13.35 -4.33
N LEU A 59 -0.83 -12.10 -4.55
CA LEU A 59 -0.35 -11.63 -5.85
C LEU A 59 0.78 -12.49 -6.40
N GLY A 60 1.79 -12.79 -5.57
CA GLY A 60 2.92 -13.63 -5.96
C GLY A 60 2.49 -15.06 -6.32
N ALA A 61 1.70 -15.71 -5.46
CA ALA A 61 1.20 -17.05 -5.73
C ALA A 61 0.36 -17.11 -7.01
N GLY A 62 -0.54 -16.13 -7.20
CA GLY A 62 -1.33 -16.00 -8.41
C GLY A 62 -0.45 -15.87 -9.65
N LEU A 63 0.52 -14.94 -9.64
CA LEU A 63 1.43 -14.72 -10.77
C LEU A 63 2.18 -15.98 -11.17
N VAL A 64 2.73 -16.70 -10.19
CA VAL A 64 3.44 -17.97 -10.43
C VAL A 64 2.50 -19.01 -11.06
N LEU A 65 1.30 -19.20 -10.49
CA LEU A 65 0.33 -20.16 -11.02
C LEU A 65 -0.13 -19.79 -12.42
N GLY A 66 -0.44 -18.53 -12.67
CA GLY A 66 -0.86 -18.02 -13.98
C GLY A 66 0.23 -18.15 -15.03
N GLY A 67 1.50 -18.04 -14.63
CA GLY A 67 2.67 -18.24 -15.48
C GLY A 67 3.06 -19.71 -15.70
N ALA A 68 2.69 -20.62 -14.79
CA ALA A 68 3.06 -22.04 -14.83
C ALA A 68 2.02 -22.96 -15.52
N LEU A 69 0.72 -22.66 -15.44
CA LEU A 69 -0.33 -23.54 -16.00
C LEU A 69 -0.37 -23.52 -17.55
N PRO A 70 -0.92 -24.52 -18.24
CA PRO A 70 -1.09 -24.43 -19.70
C PRO A 70 -1.82 -23.16 -20.17
N PRO A 71 -1.61 -22.70 -21.43
CA PRO A 71 -2.26 -21.50 -21.94
C PRO A 71 -3.79 -21.69 -21.99
N LEU A 72 -4.49 -20.93 -21.15
CA LEU A 72 -5.96 -20.92 -21.14
C LEU A 72 -6.51 -19.98 -22.22
N PRO A 73 -7.73 -20.21 -22.73
CA PRO A 73 -8.44 -19.22 -23.55
C PRO A 73 -8.57 -17.89 -22.81
N LEU A 74 -8.44 -16.75 -23.50
CA LEU A 74 -8.44 -15.41 -22.88
C LEU A 74 -9.71 -15.12 -22.06
N ALA A 75 -10.83 -15.75 -22.40
CA ALA A 75 -12.08 -15.63 -21.66
C ALA A 75 -11.96 -16.10 -20.20
N VAL A 76 -11.14 -17.10 -19.90
CA VAL A 76 -10.97 -17.64 -18.54
C VAL A 76 -10.32 -16.63 -17.59
N PRO A 77 -9.10 -16.10 -17.86
CA PRO A 77 -8.53 -15.07 -17.02
C PRO A 77 -9.38 -13.80 -17.03
N ALA A 78 -10.01 -13.41 -18.15
CA ALA A 78 -10.92 -12.26 -18.16
C ALA A 78 -12.11 -12.43 -17.19
N ALA A 79 -12.75 -13.60 -17.18
CA ALA A 79 -13.83 -13.92 -16.24
C ALA A 79 -13.35 -13.93 -14.79
N LEU A 80 -12.16 -14.49 -14.51
CA LEU A 80 -11.56 -14.47 -13.17
C LEU A 80 -11.20 -13.06 -12.70
N ALA A 81 -10.72 -12.19 -13.59
CA ALA A 81 -10.48 -10.77 -13.30
C ALA A 81 -11.79 -10.05 -12.93
N ALA A 82 -12.84 -10.24 -13.74
CA ALA A 82 -14.14 -9.65 -13.50
C ALA A 82 -14.76 -10.14 -12.18
N LEU A 83 -14.67 -11.44 -11.90
CA LEU A 83 -15.12 -12.03 -10.65
C LEU A 83 -14.35 -11.48 -9.45
N GLY A 84 -13.01 -11.39 -9.55
CA GLY A 84 -12.16 -10.81 -8.51
C GLY A 84 -12.50 -9.34 -8.22
N ALA A 85 -12.79 -8.56 -9.26
CA ALA A 85 -13.21 -7.17 -9.12
C ALA A 85 -14.59 -7.03 -8.47
N ALA A 86 -15.58 -7.81 -8.92
CA ALA A 86 -16.91 -7.84 -8.34
C ALA A 86 -16.88 -8.27 -6.87
N TRP A 87 -16.11 -9.32 -6.56
CA TRP A 87 -15.89 -9.81 -5.21
C TRP A 87 -15.23 -8.73 -4.34
N ALA A 88 -14.17 -8.08 -4.81
CA ALA A 88 -13.52 -6.99 -4.07
C ALA A 88 -14.48 -5.82 -3.79
N ALA A 89 -15.34 -5.47 -4.75
CA ALA A 89 -16.36 -4.43 -4.59
C ALA A 89 -17.45 -4.82 -3.57
N ALA A 90 -17.93 -6.07 -3.62
CA ALA A 90 -18.90 -6.60 -2.65
C ALA A 90 -18.30 -6.63 -1.23
N LEU A 91 -17.08 -7.15 -1.10
CA LEU A 91 -16.38 -7.26 0.18
C LEU A 91 -16.01 -5.90 0.79
N ALA A 92 -15.87 -4.84 -0.03
CA ALA A 92 -15.66 -3.50 0.47
C ALA A 92 -16.80 -3.05 1.41
N ARG A 93 -18.03 -3.54 1.17
CA ARG A 93 -19.22 -3.27 1.98
C ARG A 93 -19.32 -4.18 3.20
N LEU A 94 -18.98 -5.47 3.05
CA LEU A 94 -19.25 -6.50 4.07
C LEU A 94 -18.18 -6.69 5.16
N ARG A 95 -17.01 -6.02 5.04
CA ARG A 95 -15.90 -6.10 6.02
C ARG A 95 -15.50 -7.55 6.41
N PRO A 96 -15.30 -8.47 5.45
CA PRO A 96 -14.96 -9.86 5.75
C PRO A 96 -13.55 -9.98 6.35
N PRO A 97 -13.17 -11.17 6.86
CA PRO A 97 -11.82 -11.45 7.32
C PRO A 97 -10.75 -11.08 6.27
N LYS A 98 -9.56 -10.71 6.76
CA LYS A 98 -8.44 -10.18 5.94
C LYS A 98 -7.97 -11.14 4.87
N LEU A 99 -8.10 -12.45 5.10
CA LEU A 99 -7.81 -13.49 4.11
C LEU A 99 -8.67 -13.28 2.85
N LEU A 100 -9.98 -13.17 2.99
CA LEU A 100 -10.90 -13.05 1.86
C LEU A 100 -10.84 -11.69 1.17
N SER A 101 -10.56 -10.62 1.92
CA SER A 101 -10.51 -9.26 1.35
C SER A 101 -9.15 -8.88 0.74
N ARG A 102 -8.08 -9.64 1.01
CA ARG A 102 -6.71 -9.30 0.57
C ARG A 102 -6.03 -10.41 -0.21
N LEU A 103 -6.05 -11.65 0.27
CA LEU A 103 -5.34 -12.76 -0.35
C LEU A 103 -5.98 -13.14 -1.68
N LEU A 104 -7.28 -13.44 -1.66
CA LEU A 104 -7.99 -13.98 -2.83
C LEU A 104 -8.05 -12.99 -4.00
N PRO A 105 -8.48 -11.72 -3.83
CA PRO A 105 -8.48 -10.76 -4.94
C PRO A 105 -7.08 -10.51 -5.50
N ALA A 106 -6.06 -10.49 -4.64
CA ALA A 106 -4.68 -10.33 -5.08
C ALA A 106 -4.18 -11.57 -5.85
N ALA A 107 -4.55 -12.79 -5.42
CA ALA A 107 -4.23 -14.02 -6.13
C ALA A 107 -4.88 -14.08 -7.52
N LEU A 108 -6.15 -13.69 -7.62
CA LEU A 108 -6.85 -13.61 -8.92
C LEU A 108 -6.20 -12.57 -9.84
N ALA A 109 -5.82 -11.40 -9.30
CA ALA A 109 -5.11 -10.37 -10.05
C ALA A 109 -3.71 -10.85 -10.50
N GLY A 110 -2.98 -11.55 -9.63
CA GLY A 110 -1.67 -12.12 -9.95
C GLY A 110 -1.80 -13.16 -11.06
N PHE A 111 -2.75 -14.08 -10.93
CA PHE A 111 -3.03 -15.12 -11.90
C PHE A 111 -3.33 -14.57 -13.28
N THR A 112 -4.22 -13.57 -13.34
CA THR A 112 -4.57 -12.92 -14.60
C THR A 112 -3.39 -12.24 -15.26
N VAL A 113 -2.56 -11.51 -14.49
CA VAL A 113 -1.33 -10.91 -15.02
C VAL A 113 -0.35 -11.99 -15.49
N GLY A 114 -0.11 -13.03 -14.70
CA GLY A 114 0.80 -14.12 -15.06
C GLY A 114 0.38 -14.86 -16.33
N ALA A 115 -0.91 -15.15 -16.48
CA ALA A 115 -1.45 -15.77 -17.68
C ALA A 115 -1.42 -14.84 -18.90
N ALA A 116 -1.57 -13.53 -18.68
CA ALA A 116 -1.64 -12.51 -19.71
C ALA A 116 -0.28 -12.08 -20.27
N LEU A 117 0.80 -12.14 -19.47
CA LEU A 117 2.15 -11.76 -19.87
C LEU A 117 2.86 -12.81 -20.76
N ARG A 118 2.15 -13.86 -21.19
CA ARG A 118 2.71 -14.86 -22.08
C ARG A 118 2.93 -14.31 -23.49
N PRO A 119 4.02 -14.71 -24.17
CA PRO A 119 4.32 -14.23 -25.52
C PRO A 119 3.16 -14.50 -26.50
N GLY A 120 2.91 -13.57 -27.42
CA GLY A 120 2.02 -13.77 -28.57
C GLY A 120 0.56 -13.32 -28.39
N ARG A 121 0.20 -12.60 -27.33
CA ARG A 121 -1.18 -12.15 -27.10
C ARG A 121 -1.28 -10.64 -26.81
N VAL A 122 -1.58 -9.84 -27.82
CA VAL A 122 -1.92 -8.40 -27.65
C VAL A 122 -3.07 -8.22 -26.64
N GLY A 123 -4.05 -9.13 -26.66
CA GLY A 123 -5.14 -9.16 -25.68
C GLY A 123 -4.69 -9.42 -24.23
N GLY A 124 -3.54 -10.08 -24.04
CA GLY A 124 -2.92 -10.26 -22.72
C GLY A 124 -2.46 -8.92 -22.13
N PHE A 125 -1.80 -8.09 -22.93
CA PHE A 125 -1.37 -6.77 -22.45
C PHE A 125 -2.55 -5.88 -22.00
N LEU A 126 -3.63 -5.84 -22.78
CA LEU A 126 -4.83 -5.09 -22.42
C LEU A 126 -5.48 -5.61 -21.14
N LEU A 127 -5.54 -6.94 -20.95
CA LEU A 127 -6.06 -7.55 -19.74
C LEU A 127 -5.20 -7.21 -18.51
N ALA A 128 -3.88 -7.30 -18.64
CA ALA A 128 -2.94 -6.94 -17.58
C ALA A 128 -3.07 -5.45 -17.20
N ALA A 129 -3.19 -4.56 -18.19
CA ALA A 129 -3.42 -3.14 -17.99
C ALA A 129 -4.76 -2.87 -17.27
N GLY A 130 -5.83 -3.56 -17.67
CA GLY A 130 -7.14 -3.47 -17.01
C GLY A 130 -7.09 -3.91 -15.54
N VAL A 131 -6.46 -5.05 -15.25
CA VAL A 131 -6.26 -5.54 -13.87
C VAL A 131 -5.44 -4.54 -13.04
N ALA A 132 -4.37 -3.98 -13.61
CA ALA A 132 -3.57 -2.95 -12.96
C ALA A 132 -4.39 -1.69 -12.65
N GLY A 133 -5.25 -1.26 -13.58
CA GLY A 133 -6.19 -0.15 -13.39
C GLY A 133 -7.17 -0.38 -12.24
N ILE A 134 -7.80 -1.56 -12.21
CA ILE A 134 -8.72 -1.96 -11.12
C ILE A 134 -7.98 -1.99 -9.78
N LEU A 135 -6.78 -2.56 -9.73
CA LEU A 135 -5.97 -2.60 -8.52
C LEU A 135 -5.60 -1.19 -8.04
N ALA A 136 -5.25 -0.29 -8.96
CA ALA A 136 -4.95 1.10 -8.64
C ALA A 136 -6.18 1.83 -8.06
N LEU A 137 -7.37 1.63 -8.64
CA LEU A 137 -8.63 2.18 -8.12
C LEU A 137 -8.97 1.62 -6.74
N TYR A 138 -8.82 0.30 -6.55
CA TYR A 138 -9.00 -0.34 -5.25
C TYR A 138 -8.04 0.23 -4.19
N LEU A 139 -6.75 0.36 -4.52
CA LEU A 139 -5.77 0.95 -3.62
C LEU A 139 -6.09 2.42 -3.31
N ARG A 140 -6.56 3.20 -4.28
CA ARG A 140 -7.01 4.58 -4.08
C ARG A 140 -8.21 4.64 -3.15
N ALA A 141 -9.22 3.81 -3.35
CA ALA A 141 -10.40 3.73 -2.48
C ALA A 141 -10.03 3.27 -1.06
N TYR A 142 -9.16 2.27 -0.95
CA TYR A 142 -8.65 1.79 0.33
C TYR A 142 -7.90 2.90 1.10
N ARG A 143 -7.06 3.69 0.41
CA ARG A 143 -6.37 4.83 1.01
C ARG A 143 -7.33 5.91 1.51
N ARG A 144 -8.49 6.09 0.86
CA ARG A 144 -9.52 7.04 1.29
C ARG A 144 -10.31 6.57 2.51
N ARG A 145 -10.52 5.25 2.67
CA ARG A 145 -11.24 4.66 3.81
C ARG A 145 -10.56 4.92 5.16
N GLY A 146 -9.24 5.10 5.16
CA GLY A 146 -8.45 5.29 6.37
C GLY A 146 -8.26 4.00 7.19
N PRO A 147 -7.42 4.04 8.24
CA PRO A 147 -7.13 2.89 9.07
C PRO A 147 -8.32 2.54 9.97
N HIS A 148 -8.51 1.24 10.26
CA HIS A 148 -9.43 0.80 11.30
C HIS A 148 -8.93 1.27 12.67
N ARG A 149 -9.74 2.06 13.37
CA ARG A 149 -9.41 2.65 14.69
C ARG A 149 -10.18 2.01 15.85
N GLU A 150 -10.93 0.95 15.61
CA GLU A 150 -11.75 0.28 16.64
C GLU A 150 -10.89 -0.17 17.84
N ALA A 151 -9.71 -0.75 17.60
CA ALA A 151 -8.78 -1.10 18.67
C ALA A 151 -8.21 0.12 19.44
N CYS A 152 -8.33 1.33 18.88
CA CYS A 152 -7.97 2.57 19.58
C CYS A 152 -9.14 3.17 20.37
N ALA A 153 -10.37 2.65 20.25
CA ALA A 153 -11.55 3.26 20.87
C ALA A 153 -11.44 3.29 22.40
N ALA A 154 -10.91 2.23 23.00
CA ALA A 154 -10.67 2.08 24.44
C ALA A 154 -9.21 2.37 24.86
N CYS A 155 -8.40 2.98 23.98
CA CYS A 155 -7.00 3.24 24.30
C CYS A 155 -6.89 4.43 25.27
N PRO A 156 -6.21 4.31 26.43
CA PRO A 156 -6.05 5.40 27.38
C PRO A 156 -5.20 6.55 26.82
N GLU A 157 -4.38 6.28 25.80
CA GLU A 157 -3.57 7.31 25.15
C GLU A 157 -4.35 8.17 24.15
N ARG A 158 -5.63 7.88 23.90
CA ARG A 158 -6.46 8.56 22.89
C ARG A 158 -6.63 10.05 23.19
N ASP A 159 -6.80 10.40 24.46
CA ASP A 159 -7.16 11.75 24.89
C ASP A 159 -5.95 12.56 25.41
N LEU A 160 -4.74 11.98 25.38
CA LEU A 160 -3.53 12.60 25.95
C LEU A 160 -2.97 13.79 25.15
N GLY A 161 -3.65 14.27 24.11
CA GLY A 161 -3.23 15.40 23.27
C GLY A 161 -1.86 15.24 22.58
N THR A 162 -1.26 14.05 22.66
CA THR A 162 0.09 13.75 22.21
C THR A 162 0.10 12.54 21.28
N ALA A 163 1.23 12.32 20.59
CA ALA A 163 1.38 11.14 19.76
C ALA A 163 1.38 9.87 20.63
N CYS A 164 0.45 8.95 20.35
CA CYS A 164 0.42 7.61 20.93
C CYS A 164 1.81 6.94 20.89
N SER A 165 2.15 6.20 21.95
CA SER A 165 3.39 5.44 22.11
C SER A 165 3.69 4.56 20.88
N GLY A 166 2.67 3.92 20.30
CA GLY A 166 2.79 3.11 19.08
C GLY A 166 3.22 3.91 17.83
N TYR A 167 2.96 5.21 17.80
CA TYR A 167 3.38 6.12 16.74
C TYR A 167 4.63 6.93 17.10
N ARG A 168 5.09 6.90 18.35
CA ARG A 168 6.16 7.79 18.85
C ARG A 168 7.44 7.70 18.03
N ALA A 169 7.88 6.49 17.67
CA ALA A 169 9.06 6.31 16.82
C ALA A 169 8.87 6.92 15.41
N GLN A 170 7.65 6.84 14.87
CA GLN A 170 7.29 7.39 13.56
C GLN A 170 7.29 8.91 13.59
N VAL A 171 6.55 9.48 14.54
CA VAL A 171 6.45 10.93 14.75
C VAL A 171 7.80 11.56 15.07
N ARG A 172 8.68 10.89 15.84
CA ARG A 172 10.04 11.39 16.08
C ARG A 172 10.86 11.50 14.80
N ARG A 173 10.77 10.52 13.90
CA ARG A 173 11.48 10.54 12.61
C ARG A 173 10.90 11.60 11.67
N GLU A 174 9.58 11.71 11.58
CA GLU A 174 8.90 12.74 10.80
C GLU A 174 9.28 14.13 11.28
N ARG A 175 9.21 14.40 12.60
CA ARG A 175 9.65 15.68 13.17
C ARG A 175 11.12 15.98 12.89
N ALA A 176 12.01 14.98 12.98
CA ALA A 176 13.42 15.16 12.65
C ALA A 176 13.63 15.53 11.18
N PHE A 177 12.91 14.87 10.27
CA PHE A 177 12.89 15.20 8.85
C PHE A 177 12.35 16.61 8.61
N SER A 178 11.18 16.96 9.19
CA SER A 178 10.58 18.30 9.04
C SER A 178 11.54 19.40 9.50
N ARG A 179 12.22 19.25 10.64
CA ARG A 179 13.22 20.21 11.11
C ARG A 179 14.39 20.36 10.12
N LEU A 180 14.86 19.26 9.53
CA LEU A 180 15.93 19.30 8.54
C LEU A 180 15.47 20.00 7.25
N ALA A 181 14.29 19.63 6.74
CA ALA A 181 13.70 20.22 5.54
C ALA A 181 13.43 21.71 5.73
N SER A 182 12.86 22.14 6.85
CA SER A 182 12.63 23.56 7.16
C SER A 182 13.92 24.37 7.19
N ARG A 183 14.99 23.83 7.80
CA ARG A 183 16.31 24.50 7.80
C ARG A 183 16.88 24.65 6.40
N TRP A 184 16.67 23.68 5.53
CA TRP A 184 17.11 23.73 4.14
C TRP A 184 16.33 24.75 3.32
N ILE A 185 15.00 24.78 3.47
CA ILE A 185 14.13 25.78 2.82
C ILE A 185 14.52 27.18 3.27
N ALA A 186 14.72 27.39 4.58
CA ALA A 186 15.12 28.68 5.13
C ALA A 186 16.51 29.16 4.67
N ARG A 187 17.40 28.24 4.28
CA ARG A 187 18.72 28.56 3.71
C ARG A 187 18.68 28.76 2.20
N GLY A 188 17.89 27.96 1.48
CA GLY A 188 17.77 28.02 0.02
C GLY A 188 16.81 29.08 -0.50
N GLY A 189 15.93 29.64 0.35
CA GLY A 189 15.09 30.80 0.03
C GLY A 189 15.76 32.16 0.30
N LYS A 190 17.07 32.17 0.61
CA LYS A 190 17.90 33.38 0.74
C LYS A 190 18.77 33.61 -0.51
N ALA A 191 18.29 33.19 -1.68
CA ALA A 191 18.92 33.49 -2.96
C ALA A 191 18.29 34.76 -3.55
#